data_AF-A0A2V6E956-F1
#
_entry.id   AF-A0A2V6E956-F1
#
_cell.length_a   1.000
_cell.length_b   1.000
_cell.length_c   1.000
_cell.angle_alpha   90.00
_cell.angle_beta   90.00
_cell.angle_gamma   90.00
#
_symmetry.space_group_name_H-M   'P 1'
#
loop_
_entity.id
_entity.type
_entity.pdbx_description
1 polymer ?
#
loop_
_entity_poly.entity_id
_entity_poly.type
_entity_poly.pdbx_seq_one_letter_code
_entity_poly.pdbx_strand_id
1 'polypeptide(L)'
;MPILSKSRNFFCCSRWSPTVAGGSRSRGQRPRLQIFLRRKVAADTRAPMNWLAIICAAVAYWILGWLWYSALFGKIWVAGLEQHGVKLEKGGMAPKMIGTFVANLVAAVIMARLMARTGIMDVGHGLKLGAGVGVGFSATAITIQYLWESKPFKVWLIDASYHFFGCILLGAILSAWH
;
A
#
# COMPACT_ATOMS: atom_id res chain seq x y z
N MET A 1 -52.05 25.18 20.04
CA MET A 1 -52.23 23.81 20.57
C MET A 1 -51.89 22.80 19.47
N PRO A 2 -51.40 21.58 19.79
CA PRO A 2 -50.07 21.08 19.39
C PRO A 2 -50.02 20.06 18.23
N ILE A 3 -48.78 19.72 17.86
CA ILE A 3 -48.29 18.64 16.97
C ILE A 3 -48.43 17.27 17.66
N LEU A 4 -48.91 16.23 16.94
CA LEU A 4 -48.71 14.77 17.18
C LEU A 4 -48.83 14.07 15.80
N SER A 5 -47.92 13.26 15.23
CA SER A 5 -46.93 12.27 15.67
C SER A 5 -47.48 11.06 16.44
N LYS A 6 -47.75 9.96 15.71
CA LYS A 6 -47.56 8.54 16.11
C LYS A 6 -47.99 7.62 14.95
N SER A 7 -47.13 6.83 14.31
CA SER A 7 -46.44 5.62 14.79
C SER A 7 -47.39 4.57 15.40
N ARG A 8 -47.61 3.48 14.64
CA ARG A 8 -47.87 2.07 14.99
C ARG A 8 -48.28 1.36 13.68
N ASN A 9 -47.55 0.36 13.19
CA ASN A 9 -47.77 -1.02 13.60
C ASN A 9 -46.49 -1.86 13.57
N PHE A 10 -46.17 -2.35 14.75
CA PHE A 10 -45.31 -3.50 15.03
C PHE A 10 -46.02 -4.80 14.59
N PHE A 11 -45.21 -5.79 14.20
CA PHE A 11 -45.44 -7.23 14.35
C PHE A 11 -46.65 -7.89 13.64
N CYS A 12 -46.33 -8.70 12.61
CA CYS A 12 -46.87 -10.06 12.56
C CYS A 12 -45.82 -11.00 11.96
N CYS A 13 -45.04 -11.59 12.86
CA CYS A 13 -44.32 -12.83 12.61
C CYS A 13 -45.37 -13.96 12.57
N SER A 14 -45.65 -14.53 11.39
CA SER A 14 -46.32 -15.84 11.35
C SER A 14 -45.96 -16.65 10.11
N ARG A 15 -45.27 -17.76 10.39
CA ARG A 15 -45.58 -19.08 9.84
C ARG A 15 -45.22 -19.32 8.37
N TRP A 16 -43.94 -19.61 8.16
CA TRP A 16 -43.52 -20.53 7.09
C TRP A 16 -42.86 -21.75 7.75
N SER A 17 -43.63 -22.82 7.90
CA SER A 17 -43.17 -24.10 8.48
C SER A 17 -42.39 -24.90 7.42
N PRO A 18 -41.26 -25.54 7.78
CA PRO A 18 -40.47 -26.34 6.86
C PRO A 18 -40.91 -27.81 6.91
N THR A 19 -41.34 -28.39 5.79
CA THR A 19 -41.42 -29.85 5.64
C THR A 19 -41.38 -30.22 4.16
N VAL A 20 -40.18 -30.52 3.66
CA VAL A 20 -40.00 -31.42 2.50
C VAL A 20 -39.10 -32.56 2.95
N ALA A 21 -39.62 -33.75 2.73
CA ALA A 21 -39.12 -35.03 3.16
C ALA A 21 -37.80 -35.43 2.48
N GLY A 22 -36.99 -36.20 3.23
CA GLY A 22 -36.43 -37.46 2.76
C GLY A 22 -35.59 -37.44 1.48
N GLY A 23 -34.39 -36.90 1.57
CA GLY A 23 -33.30 -37.23 0.65
C GLY A 23 -31.99 -37.32 1.43
N SER A 24 -31.47 -38.52 1.63
CA SER A 24 -30.18 -38.77 2.28
C SER A 24 -29.04 -38.18 1.44
N ARG A 25 -28.81 -36.87 1.56
CA ARG A 25 -27.57 -36.26 1.07
C ARG A 25 -26.51 -36.47 2.13
N SER A 26 -25.67 -37.47 1.84
CA SER A 26 -24.37 -37.72 2.43
C SER A 26 -23.77 -36.47 3.06
N ARG A 27 -23.62 -36.49 4.39
CA ARG A 27 -22.73 -35.60 5.13
C ARG A 27 -21.29 -35.87 4.68
N GLY A 28 -20.95 -35.33 3.53
CA GLY A 28 -19.61 -35.34 2.94
C GLY A 28 -18.70 -34.39 3.72
N GLN A 29 -18.24 -34.84 4.89
CA GLN A 29 -16.83 -34.84 5.26
C GLN A 29 -15.97 -33.71 4.63
N ARG A 30 -15.99 -32.48 5.19
CA ARG A 30 -14.87 -31.52 5.00
C ARG A 30 -14.54 -30.64 6.23
N PRO A 31 -14.19 -31.18 7.43
CA PRO A 31 -13.69 -30.33 8.51
C PRO A 31 -12.15 -30.32 8.65
N ARG A 32 -11.42 -31.31 8.12
CA ARG A 32 -9.96 -31.38 8.30
C ARG A 32 -9.17 -30.53 7.30
N LEU A 33 -9.58 -30.50 6.03
CA LEU A 33 -8.78 -29.83 4.99
C LEU A 33 -8.68 -28.31 5.19
N GLN A 34 -9.76 -27.64 5.63
CA GLN A 34 -9.72 -26.19 5.88
C GLN A 34 -8.81 -25.81 7.04
N ILE A 35 -8.69 -26.66 8.08
CA ILE A 35 -7.79 -26.43 9.20
C ILE A 35 -6.33 -26.56 8.77
N PHE A 36 -6.01 -27.52 7.90
CA PHE A 36 -4.66 -27.68 7.33
C PHE A 36 -4.31 -26.58 6.32
N LEU A 37 -5.26 -26.12 5.51
CA LEU A 37 -5.08 -25.00 4.60
C LEU A 37 -4.90 -23.67 5.36
N ARG A 38 -5.66 -23.44 6.46
CA ARG A 38 -5.40 -22.33 7.39
C ARG A 38 -4.06 -22.46 8.11
N ARG A 39 -3.66 -23.68 8.49
CA ARG A 39 -2.38 -23.93 9.16
C ARG A 39 -1.17 -23.70 8.26
N LYS A 40 -1.23 -24.03 6.96
CA LYS A 40 -0.15 -23.70 6.02
C LYS A 40 0.03 -22.18 5.86
N VAL A 41 -1.06 -21.43 5.76
CA VAL A 41 -1.02 -19.95 5.66
C VAL A 41 -0.51 -19.30 6.96
N ALA A 42 -0.73 -19.92 8.12
CA ALA A 42 -0.23 -19.40 9.41
C ALA A 42 1.19 -19.88 9.77
N ALA A 43 1.70 -20.94 9.15
CA ALA A 43 2.97 -21.55 9.53
C ALA A 43 4.19 -20.91 8.86
N ASP A 44 4.03 -20.25 7.71
CA ASP A 44 5.15 -19.68 6.93
C ASP A 44 5.30 -18.15 7.07
N THR A 45 4.60 -17.52 8.04
CA THR A 45 4.85 -16.12 8.41
C THR A 45 6.09 -15.94 9.31
N ARG A 46 6.93 -16.98 9.41
CA ARG A 46 8.14 -17.02 10.25
C ARG A 46 9.43 -17.19 9.43
N ALA A 47 9.41 -16.90 8.12
CA ALA A 47 10.67 -16.63 7.45
C ALA A 47 11.37 -15.50 8.25
N PRO A 48 12.60 -15.69 8.74
CA PRO A 48 13.30 -14.65 9.47
C PRO A 48 13.38 -13.44 8.54
N MET A 49 12.63 -12.38 8.87
CA MET A 49 12.64 -11.18 8.05
C MET A 49 14.09 -10.72 7.95
N ASN A 50 14.66 -10.79 6.76
CA ASN A 50 16.02 -10.39 6.50
C ASN A 50 16.09 -8.88 6.71
N TRP A 51 16.45 -8.45 7.91
CA TRP A 51 16.59 -7.04 8.26
C TRP A 51 17.59 -6.34 7.33
N LEU A 52 18.59 -7.08 6.84
CA LEU A 52 19.49 -6.63 5.79
C LEU A 52 18.76 -6.28 4.48
N ALA A 53 17.81 -7.10 4.04
CA ALA A 53 17.03 -6.82 2.82
C ALA A 53 16.18 -5.55 2.97
N ILE A 54 15.59 -5.32 4.16
CA ILE A 54 14.81 -4.11 4.46
C ILE A 54 15.70 -2.86 4.39
N ILE A 55 16.88 -2.92 5.02
CA ILE A 55 17.83 -1.80 5.01
C ILE A 55 18.32 -1.55 3.58
N CYS A 56 18.69 -2.59 2.84
CA CYS A 56 19.10 -2.48 1.44
C CYS A 56 17.99 -1.87 0.56
N ALA A 57 16.73 -2.28 0.74
CA ALA A 57 15.59 -1.73 0.02
C ALA A 57 15.38 -0.24 0.32
N ALA A 58 15.46 0.14 1.60
CA ALA A 58 15.33 1.53 2.03
C ALA A 58 16.46 2.42 1.48
N VAL A 59 17.70 1.94 1.51
CA VAL A 59 18.87 2.62 0.95
C VAL A 59 18.74 2.77 -0.56
N ALA A 60 18.34 1.71 -1.28
CA ALA A 60 18.15 1.75 -2.72
C ALA A 60 17.08 2.78 -3.12
N TYR A 61 15.96 2.83 -2.38
CA TYR A 61 14.92 3.82 -2.63
C TYR A 61 15.39 5.25 -2.31
N TRP A 62 16.19 5.43 -1.26
CA TRP A 62 16.78 6.73 -0.94
C TRP A 62 17.78 7.23 -2.00
N ILE A 63 18.65 6.35 -2.48
CA ILE A 63 19.57 6.64 -3.59
C ILE A 63 18.81 6.97 -4.87
N LEU A 64 17.73 6.21 -5.16
CA LEU A 64 16.85 6.51 -6.29
C LEU A 64 16.31 7.93 -6.19
N GLY A 65 15.83 8.35 -5.01
CA GLY A 65 15.35 9.72 -4.80
C GLY A 65 16.43 10.76 -5.03
N TRP A 66 17.61 10.56 -4.45
CA TRP A 66 18.74 11.45 -4.69
C TRP A 66 19.07 11.58 -6.18
N LEU A 67 19.16 10.45 -6.91
CA LEU A 67 19.47 10.45 -8.34
C LEU A 67 18.35 11.08 -9.19
N TRP A 68 17.09 10.83 -8.84
CA TRP A 68 15.92 11.32 -9.55
C TRP A 68 15.83 12.85 -9.49
N TYR A 69 15.94 13.40 -8.27
CA TYR A 69 15.83 14.84 -8.02
C TYR A 69 17.14 15.62 -8.22
N SER A 70 18.28 14.96 -8.42
CA SER A 70 19.55 15.62 -8.75
C SER A 70 19.88 15.54 -10.25
N ALA A 71 20.02 14.33 -10.80
CA ALA A 71 20.59 14.11 -12.12
C ALA A 71 19.55 14.09 -13.24
N LEU A 72 18.41 13.43 -13.02
CA LEU A 72 17.40 13.22 -14.07
C LEU A 72 16.46 14.42 -14.21
N PHE A 73 15.79 14.81 -13.13
CA PHE A 73 14.69 15.78 -13.16
C PHE A 73 14.90 17.01 -12.29
N GLY A 74 16.08 17.16 -11.66
CA GLY A 74 16.35 18.24 -10.72
C GLY A 74 16.09 19.64 -11.27
N LYS A 75 16.56 19.94 -12.48
CA LYS A 75 16.35 21.27 -13.11
C LYS A 75 14.88 21.60 -13.34
N ILE A 76 14.11 20.62 -13.84
CA ILE A 76 12.68 20.79 -14.14
C ILE A 76 11.89 20.90 -12.84
N TRP A 77 12.24 20.11 -11.83
CA TRP A 77 11.61 20.13 -10.52
C TRP A 77 11.84 21.47 -9.80
N VAL A 78 13.07 21.97 -9.75
CA VAL A 78 13.39 23.29 -9.16
C VAL A 78 12.65 24.40 -9.89
N ALA A 79 12.68 24.42 -11.23
CA ALA A 79 11.95 25.43 -12.01
C ALA A 79 10.44 25.39 -11.75
N GLY A 80 9.85 24.20 -11.61
CA GLY A 80 8.44 24.04 -11.28
C GLY A 80 8.07 24.49 -9.86
N LEU A 81 8.98 24.32 -8.89
CA LEU A 81 8.83 24.83 -7.53
C LEU A 81 8.95 26.36 -7.46
N GLU A 82 9.89 26.94 -8.20
CA GLU A 82 10.05 28.40 -8.29
C GLU A 82 8.83 29.08 -8.91
N GLN A 83 8.22 28.47 -9.93
CA GLN A 83 6.95 28.93 -10.51
C GLN A 83 5.80 28.93 -9.49
N HIS A 84 5.86 28.05 -8.50
CA HIS A 84 4.88 27.95 -7.41
C HIS A 84 5.23 28.85 -6.21
N GLY A 85 6.34 29.60 -6.29
CA GLY A 85 6.79 30.49 -5.21
C GLY A 85 7.53 29.77 -4.07
N VAL A 86 7.83 28.49 -4.21
CA VAL A 86 8.60 27.72 -3.22
C VAL A 86 10.10 27.92 -3.48
N LYS A 87 10.73 28.77 -2.66
CA LYS A 87 12.19 28.92 -2.69
C LYS A 87 12.87 27.79 -1.91
N LEU A 88 13.72 27.03 -2.59
CA LEU A 88 14.59 26.03 -1.96
C LEU A 88 15.75 26.74 -1.26
N GLU A 89 15.60 27.02 0.04
CA GLU A 89 16.73 27.46 0.85
C GLU A 89 17.73 26.32 1.07
N LYS A 90 19.03 26.60 0.90
CA LYS A 90 20.11 25.63 1.13
C LYS A 90 20.24 25.23 2.61
N GLY A 91 19.78 26.09 3.52
CA GLY A 91 19.70 25.81 4.96
C GLY A 91 18.54 24.87 5.25
N GLY A 92 18.83 23.64 5.70
CA GLY A 92 17.80 22.66 6.08
C GLY A 92 17.64 21.48 5.12
N MET A 93 18.53 21.30 4.13
CA MET A 93 18.54 20.11 3.28
C MET A 93 18.85 18.82 4.07
N ALA A 94 19.81 18.88 5.00
CA ALA A 94 20.24 17.74 5.81
C ALA A 94 19.11 17.09 6.64
N PRO A 95 18.31 17.83 7.46
CA PRO A 95 17.20 17.23 8.19
C PRO A 95 16.11 16.67 7.28
N LYS A 96 15.86 17.28 6.10
CA LYS A 96 14.93 16.72 5.11
C LYS A 96 15.43 15.39 4.56
N MET A 97 16.72 15.28 4.22
CA MET A 97 17.31 14.03 3.72
C MET A 97 17.24 12.90 4.75
N ILE A 98 17.49 13.21 6.03
CA ILE A 98 17.36 12.24 7.13
C ILE A 98 15.90 11.83 7.30
N GLY A 99 14.97 12.79 7.30
CA GLY A 99 13.53 12.53 7.36
C GLY A 99 13.06 11.62 6.23
N THR A 100 13.51 11.86 5.00
CA THR A 100 13.20 11.00 3.84
C THR A 100 13.78 9.60 3.99
N PHE A 101 15.01 9.45 4.51
CA PHE A 101 15.58 8.13 4.76
C PHE A 101 14.76 7.34 5.78
N VAL A 102 14.34 7.97 6.88
CA VAL A 102 13.50 7.34 7.90
C VAL A 102 12.13 6.95 7.33
N ALA A 103 11.51 7.83 6.54
CA ALA A 103 10.24 7.52 5.87
C ALA A 103 10.39 6.34 4.90
N ASN A 104 11.48 6.27 4.14
CA ASN A 104 11.77 5.15 3.24
C ASN A 104 12.00 3.84 4.00
N LEU A 105 12.64 3.90 5.18
CA LEU A 105 12.80 2.73 6.04
C LEU A 105 11.46 2.22 6.56
N VAL A 106 10.57 3.11 7.00
CA VAL A 106 9.21 2.75 7.43
C VAL A 106 8.43 2.13 6.28
N ALA A 107 8.50 2.71 5.08
CA ALA A 107 7.86 2.16 3.88
C ALA A 107 8.38 0.75 3.56
N ALA A 108 9.70 0.52 3.64
CA ALA A 108 10.31 -0.78 3.43
C ALA A 108 9.84 -1.82 4.46
N VAL A 109 9.76 -1.44 5.75
CA VAL A 109 9.24 -2.32 6.82
C VAL A 109 7.78 -2.69 6.56
N ILE A 110 6.94 -1.72 6.19
CA ILE A 110 5.52 -1.98 5.91
C ILE A 110 5.38 -2.89 4.69
N MET A 111 6.14 -2.65 3.62
CA MET A 111 6.15 -3.52 2.44
C MET A 111 6.60 -4.94 2.78
N ALA A 112 7.66 -5.11 3.56
CA ALA A 112 8.12 -6.42 4.01
C ALA A 112 7.04 -7.15 4.84
N ARG A 113 6.35 -6.43 5.72
CA ARG A 113 5.23 -6.97 6.52
C ARG A 113 4.05 -7.37 5.65
N LEU A 114 3.71 -6.59 4.62
CA LEU A 114 2.67 -6.92 3.65
C LEU A 114 3.03 -8.20 2.90
N MET A 115 4.25 -8.30 2.39
CA MET A 115 4.72 -9.49 1.66
C MET A 115 4.68 -10.75 2.52
N ALA A 116 5.18 -10.66 3.76
CA ALA A 116 5.13 -11.76 4.73
C ALA A 116 3.70 -12.23 5.03
N ARG A 117 2.72 -11.31 5.09
CA ARG A 117 1.30 -11.64 5.31
C ARG A 117 0.64 -12.27 4.10
N THR A 118 1.01 -11.85 2.91
CA THR A 118 0.47 -12.36 1.64
C THR A 118 1.10 -13.69 1.20
N GLY A 119 2.22 -14.10 1.81
CA GLY A 119 2.96 -15.30 1.41
C GLY A 119 3.56 -15.18 0.00
N ILE A 120 3.88 -13.95 -0.42
CA ILE A 120 4.46 -13.69 -1.74
C ILE A 120 5.95 -14.07 -1.68
N MET A 121 6.30 -15.18 -2.32
CA MET A 121 7.67 -15.72 -2.39
C MET A 121 8.34 -15.48 -3.76
N ASP A 122 7.62 -14.88 -4.72
CA ASP A 122 8.06 -14.78 -6.10
C ASP A 122 8.25 -13.31 -6.52
N VAL A 123 9.31 -13.06 -7.29
CA VAL A 123 9.70 -11.73 -7.77
C VAL A 123 8.61 -11.12 -8.64
N GLY A 124 7.97 -11.93 -9.50
CA GLY A 124 6.87 -11.46 -10.34
C GLY A 124 5.67 -10.95 -9.54
N HIS A 125 5.40 -11.56 -8.39
CA HIS A 125 4.33 -11.17 -7.48
C HIS A 125 4.72 -9.95 -6.64
N GLY A 126 5.98 -9.86 -6.20
CA GLY A 126 6.52 -8.68 -5.50
C GLY A 126 6.47 -7.43 -6.37
N LEU A 127 6.78 -7.56 -7.66
CA LEU A 127 6.71 -6.46 -8.62
C LEU A 127 5.27 -5.98 -8.84
N LYS A 128 4.32 -6.91 -8.99
CA LYS A 128 2.88 -6.59 -9.11
C LYS A 128 2.35 -5.90 -7.85
N LEU A 129 2.77 -6.35 -6.67
CA LEU A 129 2.41 -5.71 -5.41
C LEU A 129 2.98 -4.29 -5.35
N GLY A 130 4.26 -4.11 -5.66
CA GLY A 130 4.91 -2.79 -5.71
C GLY A 130 4.24 -1.84 -6.69
N ALA A 131 3.91 -2.31 -7.90
CA ALA A 131 3.17 -1.53 -8.89
C ALA A 131 1.75 -1.18 -8.41
N GLY A 132 1.04 -2.13 -7.80
CA GLY A 132 -0.30 -1.90 -7.24
C GLY A 132 -0.31 -0.89 -6.11
N VAL A 133 0.66 -0.95 -5.20
CA VAL A 133 0.82 0.04 -4.10
C VAL A 133 1.24 1.39 -4.66
N GLY A 134 2.17 1.43 -5.62
CA GLY A 134 2.63 2.66 -6.25
C GLY A 134 1.51 3.41 -6.97
N VAL A 135 0.69 2.73 -7.78
CA VAL A 135 -0.44 3.36 -8.47
C VAL A 135 -1.60 3.63 -7.51
N GLY A 136 -1.97 2.63 -6.71
CA GLY A 136 -3.17 2.69 -5.88
C GLY A 136 -3.05 3.63 -4.68
N PHE A 137 -1.88 3.69 -4.06
CA PHE A 137 -1.65 4.47 -2.83
C PHE A 137 -0.81 5.72 -3.09
N SER A 138 0.34 5.57 -3.74
CA SER A 138 1.24 6.71 -3.92
C SER A 138 0.72 7.70 -4.96
N ALA A 139 0.32 7.22 -6.15
CA ALA A 139 -0.18 8.10 -7.19
C ALA A 139 -1.49 8.80 -6.77
N THR A 140 -2.39 8.10 -6.07
CA THR A 140 -3.63 8.72 -5.55
C THR A 140 -3.33 9.78 -4.49
N ALA A 141 -2.44 9.51 -3.53
CA ALA A 141 -2.04 10.48 -2.50
C ALA A 141 -1.42 11.75 -3.10
N ILE A 142 -0.53 11.60 -4.09
CA ILE A 142 0.14 12.72 -4.77
C ILE A 142 -0.84 13.48 -5.66
N THR A 143 -1.79 12.78 -6.28
CA THR A 143 -2.85 13.44 -7.09
C THR A 143 -3.76 14.29 -6.23
N ILE A 144 -4.13 13.83 -5.02
CA ILE A 144 -4.92 14.63 -4.09
C ILE A 144 -4.13 15.88 -3.68
N GLN A 145 -2.85 15.75 -3.32
CA GLN A 145 -1.99 16.89 -2.99
C GLN A 145 -1.90 17.88 -4.15
N TYR A 146 -1.68 17.39 -5.37
CA TYR A 146 -1.66 18.20 -6.58
C TYR A 146 -2.95 19.00 -6.80
N LEU A 147 -4.11 18.37 -6.56
CA LEU A 147 -5.41 18.99 -6.76
C LEU A 147 -5.63 20.18 -5.82
N TRP A 148 -5.15 20.07 -4.57
CA TRP A 148 -5.25 21.14 -3.58
C TRP A 148 -4.16 22.20 -3.70
N GLU A 149 -2.94 21.79 -4.06
CA GLU A 149 -1.78 22.67 -4.14
C GLU A 149 -1.68 23.38 -5.50
N SER A 150 -2.43 22.96 -6.51
CA SER A 150 -2.40 23.53 -7.87
C SER A 150 -0.98 23.67 -8.44
N LYS A 151 -0.12 22.69 -8.13
CA LYS A 151 1.25 22.64 -8.64
C LYS A 151 1.25 22.50 -10.18
N PRO A 152 2.35 22.82 -10.87
CA PRO A 152 2.44 22.55 -12.31
C PRO A 152 2.43 21.03 -12.58
N PHE A 153 1.72 20.60 -13.63
CA PHE A 153 1.57 19.18 -14.00
C PHE A 153 2.91 18.45 -14.15
N LYS A 154 3.96 19.17 -14.58
CA LYS A 154 5.32 18.64 -14.70
C LYS A 154 5.88 18.15 -13.35
N VAL A 155 5.65 18.89 -12.26
CA VAL A 155 6.13 18.51 -10.92
C VAL A 155 5.36 17.29 -10.41
N TRP A 156 4.04 17.26 -10.62
CA TRP A 156 3.23 16.09 -10.29
C TRP A 156 3.72 14.82 -11.00
N LEU A 157 4.04 14.90 -12.30
CA LEU A 157 4.52 13.74 -13.04
C LEU A 157 5.87 13.24 -12.50
N ILE A 158 6.78 14.15 -12.12
CA ILE A 158 8.08 13.82 -11.54
C ILE A 158 7.90 13.12 -10.17
N ASP A 159 7.04 13.67 -9.31
CA ASP A 159 6.81 13.13 -7.97
C ASP A 159 6.05 11.79 -8.01
N ALA A 160 5.00 11.70 -8.83
CA ALA A 160 4.21 10.48 -8.99
C ALA A 160 5.05 9.33 -9.57
N SER A 161 5.86 9.60 -10.58
CA SER A 161 6.73 8.58 -11.18
C SER A 161 7.83 8.13 -10.22
N TYR A 162 8.46 9.05 -9.48
CA TYR A 162 9.44 8.72 -8.44
C TYR A 162 8.87 7.72 -7.44
N HIS A 163 7.70 8.03 -6.86
CA HIS A 163 7.08 7.15 -5.87
C HIS A 163 6.61 5.82 -6.46
N PHE A 164 6.11 5.81 -7.70
CA PHE A 164 5.75 4.58 -8.40
C PHE A 164 6.95 3.65 -8.61
N PHE A 165 8.06 4.16 -9.17
CA PHE A 165 9.28 3.38 -9.34
C PHE A 165 9.91 2.98 -7.99
N GLY A 166 9.79 3.82 -6.98
CA GLY A 166 10.19 3.51 -5.60
C GLY A 166 9.46 2.30 -5.02
N CYS A 167 8.13 2.26 -5.13
CA CYS A 167 7.33 1.12 -4.66
C CYS A 167 7.64 -0.17 -5.41
N ILE A 168 7.87 -0.08 -6.72
CA ILE A 168 8.32 -1.20 -7.56
C ILE A 168 9.69 -1.70 -7.10
N LEU A 169 10.66 -0.79 -6.87
CA LEU A 169 11.99 -1.13 -6.42
C LEU A 169 11.98 -1.81 -5.05
N LEU A 170 11.19 -1.28 -4.10
CA LEU A 170 10.98 -1.90 -2.79
C LEU A 170 10.43 -3.32 -2.93
N GLY A 171 9.38 -3.51 -3.74
CA GLY A 171 8.78 -4.83 -3.97
C GLY A 171 9.77 -5.81 -4.60
N ALA A 172 10.53 -5.37 -5.60
CA ALA A 172 11.53 -6.18 -6.30
C ALA A 172 12.65 -6.63 -5.36
N ILE A 173 13.27 -5.69 -4.62
CA ILE A 173 14.36 -6.00 -3.69
C ILE A 173 13.89 -6.94 -2.58
N LEU A 174 12.76 -6.65 -1.95
CA LEU A 174 12.24 -7.50 -0.88
C LEU A 174 11.87 -8.90 -1.37
N SER A 175 11.40 -9.03 -2.61
CA SER A 175 11.09 -10.34 -3.21
C SER A 175 12.31 -11.14 -3.63
N ALA A 176 13.41 -10.47 -3.99
CA ALA A 176 14.65 -11.14 -4.41
C ALA A 176 15.41 -11.79 -3.24
N TRP A 177 15.12 -11.38 -2.00
CA TRP A 177 15.77 -11.85 -0.78
C TRP A 177 14.96 -12.91 0.00
N HIS A 178 13.93 -13.48 -0.63
CA HIS A 178 12.94 -14.35 -0.03
C HIS A 178 13.02 -15.79 -0.53
#